data_AF-A0A5K0Y5T7-F1
#
_entry.id   AF-A0A5K0Y5T7-F1
#
_cell.length_a   1.000
_cell.length_b   1.000
_cell.length_c   1.000
_cell.angle_alpha   90.00
_cell.angle_beta   90.00
_cell.angle_gamma   90.00
#
_symmetry.space_group_name_H-M   'P 1'
#
loop_
_entity.id
_entity.type
_entity.pdbx_description
1 polymer ?
#
loop_
_entity_poly.entity_id
_entity_poly.type
_entity_poly.pdbx_seq_one_letter_code
_entity_poly.pdbx_strand_id
1 'polypeptide(L)'
;PLIFLLCFSSFTLIVVLGQREVPSALVSLSNMTDQFALLSFKSLITRDPYNVLSNWNSNISFCDWNEISCSRGSQRVVALNLSEKAFE
;
A
#
# COMPACT_ATOMS: atom_id res chain seq x y z
N PRO A 1 -5.60 -35.40 30.40
CA PRO A 1 -5.14 -35.71 29.02
C PRO A 1 -5.96 -35.05 27.91
N LEU A 2 -7.25 -35.35 27.76
CA LEU A 2 -8.11 -34.78 26.70
C LEU A 2 -8.30 -33.25 26.82
N ILE A 3 -8.55 -32.74 28.03
CA ILE A 3 -8.72 -31.30 28.28
C ILE A 3 -7.46 -30.51 27.88
N PHE A 4 -6.28 -31.05 28.18
CA PHE A 4 -5.01 -30.41 27.84
C PHE A 4 -4.80 -30.34 26.32
N LEU A 5 -5.17 -31.40 25.58
CA LEU A 5 -5.10 -31.44 24.11
C LEU A 5 -6.11 -30.49 23.47
N LEU A 6 -7.32 -30.36 24.03
CA LEU A 6 -8.34 -29.41 23.57
C LEU A 6 -7.93 -27.95 23.82
N CYS A 7 -7.31 -27.66 24.97
CA CYS A 7 -6.74 -26.35 25.23
C CYS A 7 -5.62 -26.05 24.24
N PHE A 8 -4.68 -26.98 24.06
CA PHE A 8 -3.55 -26.80 23.15
C PHE A 8 -4.02 -26.56 21.70
N SER A 9 -5.01 -27.31 21.21
CA SER A 9 -5.58 -27.11 19.87
C SER A 9 -6.31 -25.77 19.73
N SER A 10 -7.03 -25.33 20.78
CA SER A 10 -7.65 -24.00 20.80
C SER A 10 -6.61 -22.89 20.80
N PHE A 11 -5.51 -23.04 21.55
CA PHE A 11 -4.42 -22.05 21.59
C PHE A 11 -3.71 -21.97 20.24
N THR A 12 -3.40 -23.09 19.59
CA THR A 12 -2.78 -23.09 18.26
C THR A 12 -3.72 -22.51 17.20
N LEU A 13 -5.02 -22.81 17.25
CA LEU A 13 -6.01 -22.25 16.33
C LEU A 13 -6.10 -20.72 16.47
N ILE A 14 -6.10 -20.19 17.71
CA ILE A 14 -6.13 -18.74 17.96
C ILE A 14 -4.87 -18.06 17.43
N VAL A 15 -3.69 -18.66 17.61
CA VAL A 15 -2.42 -18.12 17.09
C VAL A 15 -2.41 -18.12 15.56
N VAL A 16 -2.88 -19.19 14.91
CA VAL A 16 -2.92 -19.31 13.44
C VAL A 16 -3.95 -18.35 12.82
N LEU A 17 -5.14 -18.21 13.42
CA LEU A 17 -6.16 -17.28 12.94
C LEU A 17 -5.81 -15.80 13.22
N GLY A 18 -4.93 -15.55 14.20
CA GLY A 18 -4.46 -14.21 14.56
C GLY A 18 -3.36 -13.67 13.63
N GLN A 19 -2.62 -14.53 12.92
CA GLN A 19 -1.55 -14.11 12.02
C GLN A 19 -2.08 -13.75 10.63
N ARG A 20 -2.54 -12.50 10.46
CA ARG A 20 -2.60 -11.83 9.15
C ARG A 20 -1.24 -11.21 8.79
N GLU A 21 -0.17 -11.97 8.91
CA GLU A 21 1.15 -11.48 8.53
C GLU A 21 1.36 -11.70 7.03
N VAL A 22 1.26 -10.62 6.26
CA VAL A 22 1.63 -10.63 4.85
C VAL A 22 3.17 -10.75 4.78
N PRO A 23 3.74 -11.72 4.05
CA PRO A 23 5.17 -11.84 3.87
C PRO A 23 5.81 -10.53 3.37
N SER A 24 6.90 -10.10 4.00
CA SER A 24 7.61 -8.85 3.65
C SER A 24 8.04 -8.78 2.19
N ALA A 25 8.36 -9.93 1.59
CA ALA A 25 8.67 -10.03 0.16
C ALA A 25 7.49 -9.66 -0.74
N LEU A 26 6.26 -10.04 -0.37
CA LEU A 26 5.04 -9.69 -1.12
C LEU A 26 4.69 -8.21 -0.97
N VAL A 27 5.00 -7.61 0.19
CA VAL A 27 4.86 -6.15 0.41
C VAL A 27 5.87 -5.40 -0.46
N SER A 28 7.15 -5.82 -0.44
CA SER A 28 8.20 -5.21 -1.26
C SER A 28 7.91 -5.24 -2.77
N LEU A 29 7.41 -6.38 -3.28
CA LEU A 29 7.06 -6.51 -4.70
C LEU A 29 5.85 -5.65 -5.07
N SER A 30 4.84 -5.60 -4.19
CA SER A 30 3.69 -4.71 -4.36
C SER A 30 4.13 -3.25 -4.41
N ASN A 31 4.99 -2.82 -3.50
CA ASN A 31 5.50 -1.45 -3.46
C ASN A 31 6.22 -1.06 -4.74
N MET A 32 7.06 -1.95 -5.29
CA MET A 32 7.70 -1.71 -6.59
C MET A 32 6.66 -1.56 -7.70
N THR A 33 5.68 -2.46 -7.74
CA THR A 33 4.64 -2.48 -8.78
C THR A 33 3.78 -1.22 -8.72
N ASP A 34 3.38 -0.81 -7.51
CA ASP A 34 2.59 0.40 -7.26
C ASP A 34 3.38 1.65 -7.66
N GLN A 35 4.67 1.74 -7.30
CA GLN A 35 5.52 2.85 -7.69
C GLN A 35 5.65 2.98 -9.22
N PHE A 36 5.90 1.87 -9.92
CA PHE A 36 5.98 1.87 -11.39
C PHE A 36 4.66 2.30 -12.02
N ALA A 37 3.53 1.74 -11.57
CA ALA A 37 2.21 2.06 -12.10
C ALA A 37 1.88 3.55 -11.94
N LEU A 38 2.19 4.14 -10.79
CA LEU A 38 1.96 5.56 -10.53
C LEU A 38 2.86 6.47 -11.39
N LEU A 39 4.15 6.13 -11.58
CA LEU A 39 5.03 6.90 -12.46
C LEU A 39 4.59 6.79 -13.93
N SER A 40 4.14 5.60 -14.37
CA SER A 40 3.52 5.44 -15.68
C SER A 40 2.27 6.30 -15.81
N PHE A 41 1.41 6.31 -14.80
CA PHE A 41 0.23 7.18 -14.76
C PHE A 41 0.60 8.67 -14.88
N LYS A 42 1.59 9.15 -14.11
CA LYS A 42 2.11 10.51 -14.23
C LYS A 42 2.57 10.85 -15.65
N SER A 43 3.25 9.91 -16.32
CA SER A 43 3.75 10.13 -17.69
C SER A 43 2.65 10.33 -18.74
N LEU A 44 1.44 9.83 -18.46
CA LEU A 44 0.28 9.97 -19.33
C LEU A 44 -0.44 11.32 -19.13
N ILE A 45 -0.15 12.03 -18.04
CA ILE A 45 -0.73 13.33 -17.75
C ILE A 45 0.09 14.41 -18.44
N THR A 46 -0.49 14.99 -19.49
CA THR A 46 0.17 16.00 -20.34
C THR A 46 -0.01 17.43 -19.85
N ARG A 47 -1.01 17.68 -19.01
CA ARG A 47 -1.28 18.97 -18.37
C ARG A 47 -1.48 18.77 -16.87
N ASP A 48 -0.64 19.42 -16.07
CA ASP A 48 -0.72 19.49 -14.62
C ASP A 48 -0.51 20.95 -14.19
N PRO A 49 -1.47 21.85 -14.46
CA PRO A 49 -1.29 23.29 -14.27
C PRO A 49 -1.10 23.70 -12.81
N TYR A 50 -1.57 22.87 -11.87
CA TYR A 50 -1.41 23.10 -10.44
C TYR A 50 -0.26 22.30 -9.82
N ASN A 51 0.55 21.61 -10.63
CA ASN A 51 1.71 20.85 -10.17
C ASN A 51 1.36 19.82 -9.09
N VAL A 52 0.17 19.21 -9.18
CA VAL A 52 -0.35 18.24 -8.22
C VAL A 52 0.56 17.02 -8.16
N LEU A 53 1.17 16.63 -9.28
CA LEU A 53 2.06 15.47 -9.40
C LEU A 53 3.55 15.84 -9.28
N SER A 54 3.86 17.07 -8.88
CA SER A 54 5.23 17.61 -8.90
C SER A 54 6.24 16.77 -8.11
N ASN A 55 5.85 16.31 -6.92
CA ASN A 55 6.74 15.53 -6.06
C ASN A 55 6.81 14.04 -6.40
N TRP A 56 5.99 13.53 -7.33
CA TRP A 56 6.03 12.11 -7.71
C TRP A 56 7.37 11.76 -8.34
N ASN A 57 8.25 11.11 -7.57
CA ASN A 57 9.63 10.83 -7.91
C ASN A 57 10.06 9.49 -7.30
N SER A 58 10.74 8.65 -8.08
CA SER A 58 11.23 7.32 -7.67
C SER A 58 12.15 7.34 -6.45
N ASN A 59 12.80 8.47 -6.17
CA ASN A 59 13.73 8.61 -5.05
C ASN A 59 13.05 8.82 -3.69
N ILE A 60 11.75 9.10 -3.68
CA ILE A 60 10.97 9.26 -2.45
C ILE A 60 9.84 8.22 -2.40
N SER A 61 9.41 7.85 -1.20
CA SER A 61 8.31 6.89 -1.02
C SER A 61 7.03 7.44 -1.65
N PHE A 62 6.29 6.60 -2.37
CA PHE A 62 5.03 7.02 -2.96
C PHE A 62 3.96 7.38 -1.93
N CYS A 63 4.10 6.91 -0.68
CA CYS A 63 3.23 7.34 0.41
C CYS A 63 3.45 8.79 0.84
N ASP A 64 4.57 9.40 0.45
CA ASP A 64 4.88 10.81 0.69
C ASP A 64 4.55 11.68 -0.55
N TRP A 65 4.03 11.07 -1.62
CA TRP A 65 3.62 11.81 -2.81
C TRP A 65 2.31 12.55 -2.55
N ASN A 66 2.17 13.70 -3.22
CA ASN A 66 0.95 14.48 -3.16
C ASN A 66 -0.22 13.64 -3.69
N GLU A 67 -1.37 13.81 -3.04
CA GLU A 67 -2.63 13.14 -3.39
C GLU A 67 -2.63 11.60 -3.32
N ILE A 68 -1.58 11.00 -2.74
CA ILE A 68 -1.55 9.55 -2.46
C ILE A 68 -1.86 9.30 -1.00
N SER A 69 -2.78 8.37 -0.74
CA SER A 69 -3.03 7.84 0.59
C SER A 69 -2.55 6.39 0.67
N CYS A 70 -1.79 6.08 1.72
CA CYS A 70 -1.33 4.73 2.01
C CYS A 70 -2.02 4.10 3.22
N SER A 71 -2.13 2.77 3.21
CA SER A 71 -2.53 1.98 4.38
C SER A 71 -1.50 2.11 5.50
N ARG A 72 -1.98 2.18 6.75
CA ARG A 72 -1.09 2.09 7.92
C ARG A 72 -0.54 0.67 8.02
N GLY A 73 0.79 0.53 8.00
CA GLY A 73 1.49 -0.72 8.29
C GLY A 73 1.80 -1.63 7.09
N SER A 74 1.15 -1.45 5.94
CA SER A 74 1.43 -2.26 4.73
C SER A 74 1.94 -1.46 3.53
N GLN A 75 2.12 -0.14 3.68
CA GLN A 75 2.61 0.77 2.62
C GLN A 75 1.89 0.60 1.28
N ARG A 76 0.62 0.19 1.29
CA ARG A 76 -0.16 -0.02 0.06
C ARG A 76 -0.90 1.26 -0.29
N VAL A 77 -0.93 1.61 -1.56
CA VAL A 77 -1.79 2.69 -2.04
C VAL A 77 -3.25 2.28 -1.82
N VAL A 78 -4.00 3.11 -1.10
CA VAL A 78 -5.43 2.90 -0.82
C VAL A 78 -6.32 3.94 -1.48
N ALA A 79 -5.77 5.12 -1.78
CA ALA A 79 -6.48 6.13 -2.55
C ALA A 79 -5.50 7.02 -3.30
N LEU A 80 -5.97 7.53 -4.43
CA LEU A 80 -5.34 8.56 -5.25
C LEU A 80 -6.40 9.65 -5.47
N ASN A 81 -6.17 10.86 -4.99
CA ASN A 81 -7.14 11.95 -5.02
C ASN A 81 -6.75 13.06 -5.99
N LEU A 82 -7.02 12.84 -7.27
CA LEU A 82 -6.81 13.87 -8.28
C LEU A 82 -8.09 14.69 -8.39
N SER A 83 -8.20 15.72 -7.54
CA SER A 83 -9.28 16.70 -7.61
C SER A 83 -9.34 17.30 -9.03
N GLU A 84 -10.52 17.74 -9.50
CA GLU A 84 -10.74 18.29 -10.87
C GLU A 84 -9.70 19.32 -11.32
N LYS A 85 -9.08 20.02 -10.36
CA LYS A 85 -7.98 20.95 -10.62
C LYS A 85 -6.83 20.32 -11.41
N ALA A 86 -6.50 19.05 -11.21
CA ALA A 86 -5.37 18.41 -11.91
C ALA A 86 -5.51 18.37 -13.44
N PHE A 87 -6.72 18.56 -13.99
CA PHE A 87 -7.02 18.34 -15.41
C PHE A 87 -7.62 19.55 -16.15
N GLU A 88 -7.70 20.72 -15.52
CA GLU A 88 -8.29 21.92 -16.17
C GLU A 88 -7.34 22.55 -17.23
#